data_AF-A0A2M6ZI99-F1
#
_entry.id   AF-A0A2M6ZI99-F1
#
_cell.length_a   1.000
_cell.length_b   1.000
_cell.length_c   1.000
_cell.angle_alpha   90.00
_cell.angle_beta   90.00
_cell.angle_gamma   90.00
#
_symmetry.space_group_name_H-M   'P 1'
#
loop_
_entity.id
_entity.type
_entity.pdbx_description
1 polymer ?
#
loop_
_entity_poly.entity_id
_entity_poly.type
_entity_poly.pdbx_seq_one_letter_code
_entity_poly.pdbx_strand_id
1 'polypeptide(L)' 'MSNLFMQRYLSEKLSLKRMGGNIERLSSTLAKSSIQLNPYQIYAAMYALDSPLQRGAILSDEVGLGKTIEAGIVLSQ' A
#
# COMPACT_ATOMS: atom_id res chain seq x y z
N MET A 1 30.77 16.77 0.33
CA MET A 1 30.97 15.72 -0.69
C MET A 1 29.88 14.67 -0.54
N SER A 2 28.94 14.59 -1.48
CA SER A 2 27.96 13.51 -1.50
C SER A 2 28.68 12.18 -1.75
N ASN A 3 28.55 11.24 -0.83
CA ASN A 3 29.16 9.92 -0.96
C ASN A 3 28.57 9.19 -2.19
N LEU A 4 29.40 8.85 -3.18
CA LEU A 4 28.97 8.20 -4.43
C LEU A 4 28.22 6.87 -4.16
N PHE A 5 28.63 6.15 -3.12
CA PHE A 5 27.93 4.95 -2.66
C PHE A 5 26.49 5.28 -2.24
N MET A 6 26.29 6.35 -1.45
CA MET A 6 24.96 6.74 -0.98
C MET A 6 24.05 7.19 -2.11
N GLN A 7 24.57 7.92 -3.11
CA GLN A 7 23.79 8.29 -4.30
C GLN A 7 23.34 7.07 -5.09
N ARG A 8 24.25 6.11 -5.32
CA ARG A 8 23.91 4.87 -6.04
C ARG A 8 22.92 4.02 -5.24
N TYR A 9 23.17 3.83 -3.96
CA TYR A 9 22.27 3.14 -3.04
C TYR A 9 20.85 3.73 -3.01
N LEU A 10 20.74 5.05 -2.91
CA LEU A 10 19.45 5.75 -2.94
C LEU A 10 18.76 5.60 -4.30
N SER A 11 19.50 5.76 -5.40
CA SER A 11 18.94 5.60 -6.75
C SER A 11 18.40 4.20 -7.00
N GLU A 12 19.10 3.18 -6.51
CA GLU A 12 18.70 1.78 -6.61
C GLU A 12 17.47 1.50 -5.74
N LYS A 13 17.43 2.04 -4.52
CA LYS A 13 16.24 1.96 -3.66
C LYS A 13 15.01 2.64 -4.25
N LEU A 14 15.17 3.78 -4.92
CA LEU A 14 14.07 4.45 -5.63
C LEU A 14 13.64 3.67 -6.88
N SER A 15 14.59 3.09 -7.60
CA SER A 15 14.33 2.33 -8.83
C SER A 15 13.65 0.98 -8.59
N LEU A 16 13.87 0.37 -7.42
CA LEU A 16 13.35 -0.96 -7.08
C LEU A 16 11.81 -1.08 -7.18
N LYS A 17 11.04 0.02 -7.28
CA LYS A 17 9.55 0.04 -7.38
C LYS A 17 8.82 -0.87 -6.36
N ARG A 18 9.53 -1.34 -5.32
CA ARG A 18 9.03 -2.20 -4.23
C ARG A 18 7.95 -1.52 -3.39
N MET A 19 7.68 -0.25 -3.66
CA MET A 19 6.79 0.63 -2.92
C MET A 19 5.53 0.99 -3.71
N GLY A 20 5.26 0.36 -4.87
CA GLY A 20 3.98 0.47 -5.57
C GLY A 20 2.95 -0.55 -5.04
N GLY A 21 1.67 -0.31 -5.30
CA GLY A 21 0.52 -1.00 -4.71
C GLY A 21 0.33 -2.42 -5.24
N ASN A 22 1.36 -3.25 -5.17
CA ASN A 22 1.32 -4.62 -5.65
C ASN A 22 0.51 -5.51 -4.69
N ILE A 23 -0.39 -6.32 -5.24
CA ILE A 23 -1.21 -7.31 -4.52
C ILE A 23 -0.37 -8.27 -3.68
N GLU A 24 0.86 -8.55 -4.10
CA GLU A 24 1.80 -9.39 -3.35
C GLU A 24 2.10 -8.85 -1.95
N ARG A 25 2.12 -7.51 -1.77
CA ARG A 25 2.28 -6.91 -0.44
C ARG A 25 1.09 -7.27 0.44
N LEU A 26 -0.11 -7.25 -0.13
CA LEU A 26 -1.38 -7.56 0.56
C LEU A 26 -1.56 -9.05 0.83
N SER A 27 -0.91 -9.93 0.06
CA SER A 27 -1.09 -11.39 0.14
C SER A 27 -0.96 -11.95 1.56
N SER A 28 0.03 -11.50 2.34
CA SER A 28 0.27 -12.00 3.70
C SER A 28 -0.78 -11.53 4.70
N THR A 29 -1.30 -10.31 4.52
CA THR A 29 -2.37 -9.71 5.33
C THR A 29 -3.70 -10.35 5.00
N LEU A 30 -4.00 -10.50 3.71
CA LEU A 30 -5.22 -11.15 3.21
C LEU A 30 -5.29 -12.60 3.68
N ALA A 31 -4.18 -13.35 3.61
CA ALA A 31 -4.11 -14.74 4.05
C ALA A 31 -4.36 -14.92 5.56
N LYS A 32 -4.05 -13.90 6.37
CA LYS A 32 -4.27 -13.92 7.83
C LYS A 32 -5.60 -13.30 8.24
N SER A 33 -6.30 -12.65 7.31
CA SER A 33 -7.53 -11.93 7.63
C SER A 33 -8.65 -12.93 7.96
N SER A 34 -9.35 -12.69 9.06
CA SER A 34 -10.55 -13.44 9.46
C SER A 34 -11.84 -12.79 8.94
N ILE A 35 -11.71 -11.84 8.01
CA ILE A 35 -12.78 -10.97 7.54
C ILE A 35 -13.08 -11.35 6.09
N GLN A 36 -14.35 -11.39 5.71
CA GLN A 36 -14.71 -11.55 4.31
C GLN A 36 -14.52 -10.23 3.57
N LEU A 37 -13.62 -10.25 2.59
CA LEU A 37 -13.21 -9.07 1.85
C LEU A 37 -13.87 -9.03 0.47
N ASN A 38 -14.25 -7.83 0.05
CA ASN A 38 -14.76 -7.58 -1.30
C ASN A 38 -13.63 -7.09 -2.22
N PRO A 39 -13.68 -7.35 -3.54
CA PRO A 39 -12.65 -6.91 -4.47
C PRO A 39 -12.38 -5.40 -4.44
N TYR A 40 -13.42 -4.55 -4.31
CA TYR A 40 -13.23 -3.10 -4.25
C TYR A 40 -12.40 -2.65 -3.03
N GLN A 41 -12.51 -3.35 -1.89
CA GLN A 41 -11.74 -3.02 -0.68
C GLN A 41 -10.24 -3.31 -0.88
N ILE A 42 -9.93 -4.36 -1.64
CA ILE A 42 -8.56 -4.70 -2.03
C ILE A 42 -8.00 -3.61 -2.95
N TYR A 43 -8.78 -3.17 -3.95
CA TYR A 43 -8.37 -2.10 -4.85
C TYR A 43 -8.17 -0.75 -4.12
N ALA A 44 -9.04 -0.42 -3.16
CA ALA A 44 -8.90 0.77 -2.32
C ALA A 44 -7.59 0.73 -1.50
N ALA A 45 -7.26 -0.42 -0.91
CA ALA A 45 -5.99 -0.60 -0.21
C ALA A 45 -4.78 -0.54 -1.15
N MET A 46 -4.86 -1.13 -2.34
CA MET A 46 -3.81 -1.02 -3.36
C MET A 46 -3.59 0.43 -3.79
N TYR A 47 -4.67 1.18 -4.02
CA TYR A 47 -4.61 2.61 -4.34
C TYR A 47 -3.92 3.41 -3.24
N ALA A 48 -4.28 3.17 -1.97
CA ALA A 48 -3.65 3.82 -0.84
C ALA A 48 -2.14 3.51 -0.71
N LEU A 49 -1.68 2.40 -1.29
CA LEU A 49 -0.30 1.94 -1.28
C LEU A 49 0.44 2.19 -2.59
N ASP A 50 -0.20 2.79 -3.60
CA ASP A 50 0.33 2.82 -4.97
C ASP A 50 1.51 3.77 -5.16
N SER A 51 1.66 4.76 -4.28
CA SER A 51 2.81 5.66 -4.30
C SER A 51 3.34 5.95 -2.89
N PRO A 52 4.63 5.72 -2.63
CA PRO A 52 5.23 6.10 -1.35
C PRO A 52 5.49 7.61 -1.23
N LEU A 53 5.35 8.35 -2.33
CA LEU A 53 5.46 9.80 -2.35
C LEU A 53 4.10 10.48 -2.11
N GLN A 54 3.00 9.72 -2.15
CA GLN A 54 1.70 10.24 -1.75
C GLN A 54 1.74 10.54 -0.25
N ARG A 55 1.21 11.71 0.12
CA ARG A 55 1.09 12.16 1.51
C ARG A 55 -0.12 11.53 2.25
N GLY A 56 -0.72 10.51 1.65
CA GLY A 56 -1.94 9.86 2.13
C GLY A 56 -2.94 9.61 0.98
N ALA A 57 -4.03 8.94 1.32
CA ALA A 57 -5.14 8.64 0.44
C ALA A 57 -6.46 9.03 1.12
N ILE A 58 -7.46 9.41 0.31
CA ILE A 58 -8.82 9.69 0.77
C ILE A 58 -9.70 8.56 0.26
N LEU A 59 -10.33 7.82 1.18
CA LEU A 59 -11.32 6.79 0.89
C LEU A 59 -12.71 7.39 1.11
N SER A 60 -13.45 7.58 0.02
CA SER A 60 -14.72 8.33 -0.01
C SER A 60 -15.89 7.48 -0.47
N ASP A 61 -15.86 6.18 -0.19
CA ASP A 61 -16.97 5.28 -0.52
C ASP A 61 -18.22 5.61 0.30
N GLU A 62 -19.37 5.06 -0.09
CA GLU A 62 -20.63 5.18 0.66
C GLU A 62 -20.52 4.66 2.10
N VAL A 63 -21.43 5.10 2.97
CA VAL A 63 -21.50 4.63 4.36
C VAL A 63 -21.85 3.14 4.35
N GLY A 64 -21.13 2.33 5.13
CA GLY A 64 -21.35 0.88 5.21
C GLY A 64 -20.53 0.03 4.22
N LEU A 65 -19.84 0.63 3.24
CA LEU A 65 -18.96 -0.12 2.31
C LEU A 65 -17.63 -0.59 2.92
N GLY A 66 -17.33 -0.19 4.16
CA GLY A 66 -16.19 -0.74 4.87
C GLY A 66 -14.87 0.02 4.70
N LYS A 67 -14.91 1.36 4.60
CA LYS A 67 -13.73 2.24 4.68
C LYS A 67 -12.78 1.93 5.85
N THR A 68 -13.33 1.48 6.99
CA THR A 68 -12.53 1.05 8.16
C THR A 68 -11.78 -0.26 7.91
N ILE A 69 -12.38 -1.19 7.16
CA ILE A 69 -11.74 -2.45 6.75
C ILE A 69 -10.57 -2.14 5.82
N GLU A 70 -10.78 -1.27 4.83
CA GLU A 70 -9.75 -0.83 3.89
C GLU A 70 -8.57 -0.17 4.62
N ALA A 71 -8.84 0.74 5.57
CA ALA A 71 -7.81 1.33 6.41
C ALA A 71 -7.07 0.29 7.27
N GLY A 72 -7.79 -0.69 7.83
CA GLY A 72 -7.20 -1.79 8.59
C GLY A 72 -6.27 -2.67 7.76
N ILE A 73 -6.63 -2.93 6.50
CA ILE A 73 -5.77 -3.64 5.55
C ILE A 73 -4.50 -2.82 5.29
N VAL A 74 -4.62 -1.52 4.99
CA VAL A 74 -3.46 -0.64 4.74
C VAL A 74 -2.50 -0.61 5.94
N LEU A 75 -3.02 -0.59 7.16
CA LEU A 75 -2.22 -0.57 8.39
C LEU A 75 -1.51 -1.89 8.70
N SER A 76 -2.02 -3.02 8.19
CA SER A 76 -1.50 -4.35 8.51
C SER A 76 -0.36 -4.82 7.61
N GLN A 77 0.11 -3.95 6.70
CA GLN A 77 1.07 -4.21 5.62
C GLN A 77 2.54 -3.98 5.97
#